data_AF-A0A7R9DW59-F1
#
_entry.id   AF-A0A7R9DW59-F1
#
_cell.length_a   1.000
_cell.length_b   1.000
_cell.length_c   1.000
_cell.angle_alpha   90.00
_cell.angle_beta   90.00
_cell.angle_gamma   90.00
#
_symmetry.space_group_name_H-M   'P 1'
#
loop_
_entity.id
_entity.type
_entity.pdbx_description
1 polymer ?
#
loop_
_entity_poly.entity_id
_entity_poly.type
_entity_poly.pdbx_seq_one_letter_code
_entity_poly.pdbx_strand_id
1 'polypeptide(L)'
;MKEAHKLKFLPGFDLEGFPNRDSTHYASLYKIANEAHTVLRGTLRFQGFCDTVQGMQSLGLFDTNPHPALHPKGPEITWELKESIQGAVRLLDSSMAAPSGAVAVSDLGALLSCTQRQLVCNLLGQSDSTIFYENLKRQLLERVGGSGTFRVEALESLGLLEDIHVIKMNTPLDTLSHFLSKRLAMGEE
;
A
#
# COMPACT_ATOMS: atom_id res chain seq x y z
N MET A 1 -0.66 11.02 11.74
CA MET A 1 -1.02 12.20 10.92
C MET A 1 -2.42 12.75 11.20
N LYS A 2 -3.08 12.35 12.31
CA LYS A 2 -4.43 12.86 12.64
C LYS A 2 -4.49 14.37 12.88
N GLU A 3 -3.36 15.00 13.19
CA GLU A 3 -3.22 16.44 13.48
C GLU A 3 -2.69 17.25 12.29
N ALA A 4 -3.03 16.88 11.05
CA ALA A 4 -2.69 17.71 9.90
C ALA A 4 -3.62 18.94 9.88
N HIS A 5 -3.04 20.13 9.77
CA HIS A 5 -3.77 21.40 9.75
C HIS A 5 -3.65 22.08 8.40
N LYS A 6 -4.78 22.60 7.89
CA LYS A 6 -4.78 23.46 6.70
C LYS A 6 -4.05 24.78 6.99
N LEU A 7 -3.13 25.16 6.11
CA LEU A 7 -2.30 26.34 6.24
C LEU A 7 -2.71 27.39 5.21
N LYS A 8 -2.99 28.61 5.67
CA LYS A 8 -3.56 29.69 4.85
C LYS A 8 -2.59 30.86 4.61
N PHE A 9 -1.32 30.71 4.97
CA PHE A 9 -0.34 31.80 4.96
C PHE A 9 0.21 32.13 3.56
N LEU A 10 0.04 31.24 2.58
CA LEU A 10 0.41 31.46 1.17
C LEU A 10 -0.84 31.37 0.29
N PRO A 11 -1.52 32.51 0.02
CA PRO A 11 -2.62 32.55 -0.93
C PRO A 11 -2.15 32.07 -2.31
N GLY A 12 -2.81 31.06 -2.86
CA GLY A 12 -2.42 30.42 -4.13
C GLY A 12 -1.91 28.99 -3.98
N PHE A 13 -1.60 28.54 -2.77
CA PHE A 13 -1.23 27.15 -2.49
C PHE A 13 -2.23 26.52 -1.51
N ASP A 14 -2.68 25.30 -1.83
CA ASP A 14 -3.52 24.53 -0.91
C ASP A 14 -2.63 23.59 -0.09
N LEU A 15 -2.16 24.09 1.06
CA LEU A 15 -1.17 23.42 1.90
C LEU A 15 -1.79 22.91 3.20
N GLU A 16 -1.27 21.78 3.65
CA GLU A 16 -1.46 21.23 4.98
C GLU A 16 -0.10 21.04 5.67
N GLY A 17 -0.10 21.10 7.00
CA GLY A 17 1.11 20.90 7.79
C GLY A 17 0.87 20.08 9.04
N PHE A 18 1.88 19.32 9.44
CA PHE A 18 1.87 18.53 10.67
C PHE A 18 3.21 18.64 11.40
N PRO A 19 3.23 18.53 12.73
CA PRO A 19 4.45 18.63 13.54
C PRO A 19 5.41 17.48 13.28
N ASN A 20 6.71 17.77 13.33
CA ASN A 20 7.78 16.80 13.18
C ASN A 20 8.25 16.27 14.53
N ARG A 21 7.87 15.02 14.86
CA ARG A 21 8.35 14.27 16.04
C ARG A 21 8.53 15.17 17.28
N ASP A 22 9.78 15.44 17.67
CA ASP A 22 10.13 16.33 18.77
C ASP A 22 10.74 17.63 18.25
N SER A 23 10.22 18.76 18.74
CA SER A 23 10.71 20.11 18.47
C SER A 23 11.38 20.76 19.68
N THR A 24 11.29 20.16 20.88
CA THR A 24 11.78 20.78 22.13
C THR A 24 13.29 20.93 22.17
N HIS A 25 14.02 19.98 21.56
CA HIS A 25 15.48 20.02 21.49
C HIS A 25 16.05 21.27 20.80
N TYR A 26 15.28 21.90 19.90
CA TYR A 26 15.72 23.10 19.19
C TYR A 26 15.92 24.31 20.11
N ALA A 27 15.23 24.35 21.26
CA ALA A 27 15.37 25.41 22.23
C ALA A 27 16.82 25.52 22.73
N SER A 28 17.42 24.39 23.10
CA SER A 28 18.81 24.30 23.55
C SER A 28 19.78 24.45 22.38
N LEU A 29 19.50 23.79 21.25
CA LEU A 29 20.39 23.79 20.08
C LEU A 29 20.62 25.20 19.53
N TYR A 30 19.57 26.02 19.47
CA TYR A 30 19.63 27.39 18.97
C TYR A 30 19.81 28.44 20.07
N LYS A 31 20.00 28.01 21.33
CA LYS A 31 20.20 28.88 22.50
C LYS A 31 19.05 29.88 22.72
N ILE A 32 17.82 29.46 22.41
CA ILE A 32 16.60 30.26 22.56
C ILE A 32 15.71 29.80 23.72
N ALA A 33 16.17 28.82 24.53
CA ALA A 33 15.36 28.24 25.61
C ALA A 33 14.89 29.24 26.68
N ASN A 34 15.65 30.32 26.90
CA ASN A 34 15.31 31.33 27.90
C ASN A 34 14.33 32.39 27.37
N GLU A 35 14.09 32.43 26.05
CA GLU A 35 13.34 33.51 25.38
C GLU A 35 12.10 32.98 24.64
N ALA A 36 12.21 31.80 24.01
CA ALA A 36 11.16 31.23 23.21
C ALA A 36 10.14 30.48 24.08
N HIS A 37 8.92 31.00 24.14
CA HIS A 37 7.79 30.32 24.79
C HIS A 37 7.21 29.16 23.98
N THR A 38 7.47 29.12 22.66
CA THR A 38 6.95 28.09 21.76
C THR A 38 7.99 27.77 20.71
N VAL A 39 8.30 26.47 20.56
CA VAL A 39 9.23 25.97 19.56
C VAL A 39 8.56 24.83 18.80
N LEU A 40 8.39 25.01 17.50
CA LEU A 40 7.67 24.06 16.65
C LEU A 40 8.37 23.93 15.29
N ARG A 41 8.63 22.69 14.88
CA ARG A 41 9.04 22.35 13.52
C ARG A 41 7.97 21.45 12.90
N GLY A 42 7.51 21.79 11.71
CA GLY A 42 6.55 20.98 10.96
C GLY A 42 7.04 20.62 9.55
N THR A 43 6.28 19.76 8.88
CA THR A 43 6.43 19.46 7.47
C THR A 43 5.22 19.97 6.70
N LEU A 44 5.46 20.56 5.53
CA LEU A 44 4.42 21.01 4.61
C LEU A 44 4.14 19.95 3.53
N ARG A 45 2.87 19.78 3.20
CA ARG A 45 2.39 18.95 2.09
C ARG A 45 1.22 19.64 1.39
N PHE A 46 0.93 19.22 0.16
CA PHE A 46 -0.31 19.62 -0.50
C PHE A 46 -1.50 18.94 0.18
N GLN A 47 -2.62 19.64 0.22
CA GLN A 47 -3.86 19.19 0.84
C GLN A 47 -4.26 17.79 0.34
N GLY A 48 -4.64 16.91 1.26
CA GLY A 48 -5.09 15.54 0.95
C GLY A 48 -3.97 14.49 0.97
N PHE A 49 -2.71 14.90 1.09
CA PHE A 49 -1.59 13.97 1.24
C PHE A 49 -1.73 13.12 2.51
N CYS A 50 -1.97 13.75 3.67
CA CYS A 50 -2.10 13.09 4.96
C CYS A 50 -3.29 12.15 5.01
N ASP A 51 -4.40 12.46 4.34
CA ASP A 51 -5.55 11.58 4.26
C ASP A 51 -5.29 10.37 3.36
N THR A 52 -4.64 10.57 2.21
CA THR A 52 -4.22 9.48 1.31
C THR A 52 -3.27 8.51 2.02
N VAL A 53 -2.28 9.04 2.72
CA VAL A 53 -1.31 8.24 3.49
C VAL A 53 -1.98 7.51 4.65
N GLN A 54 -2.94 8.14 5.34
CA GLN A 54 -3.75 7.45 6.35
C GLN A 54 -4.58 6.32 5.73
N GLY A 55 -5.11 6.49 4.52
CA GLY A 55 -5.79 5.42 3.79
C GLY A 55 -4.89 4.23 3.53
N MET A 56 -3.66 4.46 3.04
CA MET A 56 -2.65 3.40 2.84
C MET A 56 -2.26 2.72 4.16
N GLN A 57 -2.08 3.50 5.22
CA GLN A 57 -1.77 2.98 6.55
C GLN A 57 -2.91 2.09 7.07
N SER A 58 -4.15 2.56 6.97
CA SER A 58 -5.32 1.79 7.34
C SER A 58 -5.40 0.50 6.54
N LEU A 59 -5.10 0.51 5.23
CA LEU A 59 -5.09 -0.70 4.41
C LEU A 59 -3.99 -1.71 4.78
N GLY A 60 -3.00 -1.33 5.59
CA GLY A 60 -1.90 -2.20 6.01
C GLY A 60 -0.69 -2.16 5.07
N LEU A 61 -0.62 -1.20 4.15
CA LEU A 61 0.48 -1.09 3.19
C LEU A 61 1.80 -0.64 3.83
N PHE A 62 1.79 -0.21 5.10
CA PHE A 62 2.97 0.25 5.82
C PHE A 62 3.55 -0.84 6.75
N ASP A 63 3.03 -2.07 6.66
CA ASP A 63 3.58 -3.19 7.40
C ASP A 63 4.99 -3.53 6.90
N THR A 64 5.91 -3.71 7.84
CA THR A 64 7.30 -4.10 7.61
C THR A 64 7.51 -5.60 7.75
N ASN A 65 6.49 -6.35 8.17
CA ASN A 65 6.57 -7.80 8.28
C ASN A 65 6.43 -8.44 6.89
N PRO A 66 7.14 -9.56 6.65
CA PRO A 66 6.98 -10.31 5.41
C PRO A 66 5.53 -10.74 5.19
N HIS A 67 4.99 -10.46 4.01
CA HIS A 67 3.63 -10.86 3.65
C HIS A 67 3.68 -12.05 2.68
N PRO A 68 2.90 -13.13 2.90
CA PRO A 68 2.94 -14.33 2.04
C PRO A 68 2.72 -14.02 0.56
N ALA A 69 1.86 -13.03 0.26
CA ALA A 69 1.58 -12.63 -1.12
C ALA A 69 2.72 -11.86 -1.82
N LEU A 70 3.71 -11.39 -1.06
CA LEU A 70 4.78 -10.49 -1.52
C LEU A 70 6.16 -11.15 -1.48
N HIS A 71 6.24 -12.45 -1.19
CA HIS A 71 7.52 -13.15 -1.20
C HIS A 71 8.15 -13.11 -2.61
N PRO A 72 9.41 -12.66 -2.79
CA PRO A 72 10.02 -12.48 -4.11
C PRO A 72 10.14 -13.77 -4.93
N LYS A 73 10.34 -14.91 -4.25
CA LYS A 73 10.33 -16.25 -4.85
C LYS A 73 9.00 -16.99 -4.64
N GLY A 74 8.01 -16.29 -4.10
CA GLY A 74 6.70 -16.87 -3.84
C GLY A 74 6.02 -17.19 -5.17
N PRO A 75 5.25 -18.28 -5.25
CA PRO A 75 4.53 -18.63 -6.46
C PRO A 75 3.74 -17.41 -6.93
N GLU A 76 3.75 -17.19 -8.24
CA GLU A 76 2.83 -16.29 -8.89
C GLU A 76 1.42 -16.74 -8.49
N ILE A 77 0.68 -15.87 -7.79
CA ILE A 77 -0.48 -16.30 -6.99
C ILE A 77 -1.67 -16.37 -7.93
N THR A 78 -1.87 -17.51 -8.57
CA THR A 78 -3.22 -17.91 -8.99
C THR A 78 -3.90 -18.65 -7.85
N TRP A 79 -5.22 -18.45 -7.77
CA TRP A 79 -6.12 -19.18 -6.88
C TRP A 79 -6.04 -20.70 -7.14
N GLU A 80 -5.82 -21.10 -8.40
CA GLU A 80 -5.53 -22.48 -8.82
C GLU A 80 -4.28 -23.05 -8.14
N LEU A 81 -3.24 -22.24 -7.95
CA LEU A 81 -2.00 -22.63 -7.26
C LEU A 81 -2.19 -22.66 -5.74
N LYS A 82 -3.02 -21.79 -5.15
CA LYS A 82 -3.39 -21.89 -3.73
C LYS A 82 -4.19 -23.16 -3.46
N GLU A 83 -5.23 -23.46 -4.25
CA GLU A 83 -6.00 -24.70 -4.12
C GLU A 83 -5.17 -25.94 -4.44
N SER A 84 -4.31 -25.86 -5.46
CA SER A 84 -3.39 -26.96 -5.80
C SER A 84 -2.28 -27.14 -4.76
N ILE A 85 -1.79 -26.09 -4.09
CA ILE A 85 -0.84 -26.23 -2.98
C ILE A 85 -1.56 -26.74 -1.73
N GLN A 86 -2.74 -26.23 -1.40
CA GLN A 86 -3.53 -26.74 -0.27
C GLN A 86 -3.93 -28.21 -0.50
N GLY A 87 -4.26 -28.57 -1.74
CA GLY A 87 -4.53 -29.92 -2.19
C GLY A 87 -3.27 -30.79 -2.23
N ALA A 88 -2.15 -30.28 -2.76
CA ALA A 88 -0.87 -30.99 -2.81
C ALA A 88 -0.26 -31.18 -1.42
N VAL A 89 -0.44 -30.25 -0.48
CA VAL A 89 -0.05 -30.42 0.93
C VAL A 89 -0.90 -31.53 1.57
N ARG A 90 -2.21 -31.60 1.30
CA ARG A 90 -3.08 -32.72 1.72
C ARG A 90 -2.70 -34.06 1.06
N LEU A 91 -2.22 -34.04 -0.19
CA LEU A 91 -1.83 -35.21 -0.96
C LEU A 91 -0.40 -35.68 -0.67
N LEU A 92 0.54 -34.79 -0.34
CA LEU A 92 1.89 -35.11 0.10
C LEU A 92 1.90 -35.77 1.48
N ASP A 93 0.91 -35.46 2.32
CA ASP A 93 0.61 -36.21 3.54
C ASP A 93 0.05 -37.62 3.26
N SER A 94 -0.28 -37.97 2.01
CA SER A 94 -0.98 -39.23 1.71
C SER A 94 -0.48 -40.09 0.53
N SER A 95 0.23 -39.61 -0.50
CA SER A 95 0.82 -40.49 -1.52
C SER A 95 1.74 -39.79 -2.53
N MET A 96 2.86 -40.45 -2.83
CA MET A 96 3.82 -40.15 -3.90
C MET A 96 3.25 -40.32 -5.33
N ALA A 97 3.73 -39.45 -6.26
CA ALA A 97 3.84 -39.57 -7.75
C ALA A 97 3.12 -38.46 -8.57
N ALA A 98 3.82 -37.86 -9.56
CA ALA A 98 3.36 -36.75 -10.41
C ALA A 98 3.20 -37.16 -11.90
N PRO A 99 2.20 -36.64 -12.67
CA PRO A 99 2.02 -36.97 -14.09
C PRO A 99 2.47 -35.86 -15.06
N SER A 100 2.69 -36.25 -16.33
CA SER A 100 3.24 -35.41 -17.41
C SER A 100 2.17 -34.75 -18.28
N GLY A 101 2.32 -33.44 -18.51
CA GLY A 101 1.50 -32.67 -19.45
C GLY A 101 1.72 -31.15 -19.33
N ALA A 102 2.96 -30.72 -19.09
CA ALA A 102 3.26 -29.32 -18.76
C ALA A 102 3.21 -28.41 -20.00
N VAL A 103 2.36 -27.39 -19.93
CA VAL A 103 2.38 -26.21 -20.80
C VAL A 103 3.67 -25.42 -20.53
N ALA A 104 4.25 -24.79 -21.55
CA ALA A 104 5.50 -24.03 -21.42
C ALA A 104 5.33 -22.88 -20.39
N VAL A 105 6.14 -22.94 -19.32
CA VAL A 105 6.11 -22.06 -18.14
C VAL A 105 6.36 -20.59 -18.49
N SER A 106 6.99 -20.31 -19.63
CA SER A 106 7.40 -18.96 -20.07
C SER A 106 6.25 -18.07 -20.55
N ASP A 107 5.17 -18.62 -21.12
CA ASP A 107 4.04 -17.85 -21.65
C ASP A 107 2.92 -17.63 -20.62
N LEU A 108 3.00 -18.33 -19.48
CA LEU A 108 2.07 -18.25 -18.36
C LEU A 108 2.45 -17.17 -17.32
N GLY A 109 3.72 -16.72 -17.29
CA GLY A 109 4.22 -15.79 -16.27
C GLY A 109 3.54 -14.42 -16.24
N ALA A 110 3.05 -13.93 -17.39
CA ALA A 110 2.31 -12.67 -17.47
C ALA A 110 0.85 -12.78 -16.96
N LEU A 111 0.29 -14.00 -16.95
CA LEU A 111 -1.08 -14.31 -16.50
C LEU A 111 -1.15 -14.74 -15.03
N LEU A 112 -0.01 -15.01 -14.39
CA LEU A 112 0.07 -15.60 -13.05
C LEU A 112 0.48 -14.58 -11.96
N SER A 113 1.00 -13.41 -12.32
CA SER A 113 1.49 -12.42 -11.35
C SER A 113 0.36 -11.78 -10.52
N CYS A 114 0.62 -11.49 -9.24
CA CYS A 114 -0.31 -10.74 -8.39
C CYS A 114 -0.48 -9.31 -8.92
N THR A 115 -1.71 -8.85 -9.16
CA THR A 115 -2.00 -7.45 -9.52
C THR A 115 -2.18 -6.57 -8.28
N GLN A 116 -2.10 -5.24 -8.43
CA GLN A 116 -2.37 -4.29 -7.34
C GLN A 116 -3.77 -4.53 -6.75
N ARG A 117 -4.78 -4.67 -7.62
CA ARG A 117 -6.14 -5.04 -7.21
C ARG A 117 -6.17 -6.32 -6.39
N GLN A 118 -5.52 -7.39 -6.85
CA GLN A 118 -5.46 -8.66 -6.13
C GLN A 118 -4.74 -8.52 -4.78
N LEU A 119 -3.68 -7.71 -4.70
CA LEU A 119 -3.00 -7.41 -3.44
C LEU A 119 -3.95 -6.70 -2.47
N VAL A 120 -4.69 -5.70 -2.92
CA VAL A 120 -5.71 -5.01 -2.09
C VAL A 120 -6.78 -5.98 -1.62
N CYS A 121 -7.29 -6.86 -2.49
CA CYS A 121 -8.25 -7.91 -2.09
C CYS A 121 -7.68 -8.81 -0.99
N ASN A 122 -6.43 -9.27 -1.13
CA ASN A 122 -5.77 -10.08 -0.10
C ASN A 122 -5.62 -9.31 1.22
N LEU A 123 -5.27 -8.02 1.19
CA LEU A 123 -5.13 -7.17 2.39
C LEU A 123 -6.47 -6.87 3.07
N LEU A 124 -7.57 -6.92 2.32
CA LEU A 124 -8.95 -6.87 2.84
C LEU A 124 -9.46 -8.21 3.35
N GLY A 125 -8.64 -9.27 3.28
CA GLY A 125 -9.02 -10.62 3.69
C GLY A 125 -10.00 -11.30 2.73
N GLN A 126 -10.15 -10.80 1.49
CA GLN A 126 -10.98 -11.42 0.47
C GLN A 126 -10.18 -12.53 -0.23
N SER A 127 -10.78 -13.72 -0.28
CA SER A 127 -10.22 -14.89 -0.98
C SER A 127 -10.63 -14.97 -2.45
N ASP A 128 -11.69 -14.25 -2.85
CA ASP A 128 -12.26 -14.35 -4.19
C ASP A 128 -11.78 -13.20 -5.10
N SER A 129 -11.17 -13.56 -6.22
CA SER A 129 -10.69 -12.63 -7.24
C SER A 129 -11.79 -12.11 -8.17
N THR A 130 -13.01 -12.66 -8.08
CA THR A 130 -14.17 -12.28 -8.89
C THR A 130 -15.02 -11.19 -8.25
N ILE A 131 -14.58 -10.59 -7.14
CA ILE A 131 -15.28 -9.51 -6.47
C ILE A 131 -15.59 -8.38 -7.46
N PHE A 132 -16.88 -8.04 -7.57
CA PHE A 132 -17.30 -6.88 -8.34
C PHE A 132 -16.60 -5.62 -7.84
N TYR A 133 -16.13 -4.80 -8.77
CA TYR A 133 -15.35 -3.59 -8.49
C TYR A 133 -16.02 -2.65 -7.47
N GLU A 134 -17.34 -2.50 -7.54
CA GLU A 134 -18.12 -1.70 -6.59
C GLU A 134 -18.14 -2.28 -5.17
N ASN A 135 -18.19 -3.61 -5.04
CA ASN A 135 -18.12 -4.26 -3.75
C ASN A 135 -16.73 -4.10 -3.12
N LEU A 136 -15.67 -4.17 -3.94
CA LEU A 136 -14.30 -3.91 -3.50
C LEU A 136 -14.16 -2.48 -2.97
N LYS A 137 -14.70 -1.48 -3.70
CA LYS A 137 -14.70 -0.08 -3.27
C LYS A 137 -15.43 0.12 -1.95
N ARG A 138 -16.58 -0.53 -1.76
CA ARG A 138 -17.33 -0.47 -0.50
C ARG A 138 -16.55 -1.07 0.67
N GLN A 139 -15.94 -2.24 0.49
CA GLN A 139 -15.11 -2.85 1.54
C GLN A 139 -13.86 -2.01 1.84
N LEU A 140 -13.26 -1.42 0.81
CA LEU A 140 -12.13 -0.51 0.99
C LEU A 140 -12.55 0.71 1.79
N LEU A 141 -13.72 1.30 1.49
CA LEU A 141 -14.29 2.44 2.23
C LEU A 141 -14.46 2.10 3.72
N GLU A 142 -15.01 0.92 4.03
CA GLU A 142 -15.16 0.44 5.40
C GLU A 142 -13.80 0.26 6.10
N ARG A 143 -12.78 -0.22 5.39
CA ARG A 143 -11.43 -0.45 5.94
C ARG A 143 -10.64 0.83 6.19
N VAL A 144 -10.67 1.79 5.25
CA VAL A 144 -9.85 3.01 5.32
C VAL A 144 -10.52 4.11 6.15
N GLY A 145 -11.85 4.08 6.24
CA GLY A 145 -12.67 5.07 6.94
C GLY A 145 -12.42 6.50 6.47
N GLY A 146 -12.83 7.47 7.28
CA GLY A 146 -12.68 8.90 7.00
C GLY A 146 -14.00 9.60 6.67
N SER A 147 -13.93 10.91 6.42
CA SER A 147 -15.09 11.67 5.92
C SER A 147 -15.23 11.47 4.41
N GLY A 148 -16.20 10.65 4.00
CA GLY A 148 -16.56 10.45 2.60
C GLY A 148 -15.64 9.49 1.84
N THR A 149 -15.66 9.62 0.51
CA THR A 149 -15.02 8.70 -0.44
C THR A 149 -13.61 9.09 -0.84
N PHE A 150 -13.11 10.26 -0.41
CA PHE A 150 -11.83 10.83 -0.85
C PHE A 150 -10.66 9.85 -0.75
N ARG A 151 -10.52 9.10 0.35
CA ARG A 151 -9.41 8.15 0.52
C ARG A 151 -9.48 7.02 -0.51
N VAL A 152 -10.68 6.51 -0.80
CA VAL A 152 -10.89 5.45 -1.79
C VAL A 152 -10.55 5.98 -3.18
N GLU A 153 -11.04 7.17 -3.53
CA GLU A 153 -10.76 7.83 -4.81
C GLU A 153 -9.27 8.12 -5.00
N ALA A 154 -8.56 8.53 -3.93
CA ALA A 154 -7.12 8.76 -3.98
C ALA A 154 -6.34 7.45 -4.22
N LEU A 155 -6.69 6.37 -3.51
CA LEU A 155 -6.06 5.05 -3.71
C LEU A 155 -6.34 4.48 -5.10
N GLU A 156 -7.55 4.70 -5.63
CA GLU A 156 -7.91 4.37 -7.00
C GLU A 156 -7.06 5.16 -8.01
N SER A 157 -6.97 6.48 -7.83
CA SER A 157 -6.20 7.38 -8.72
C SER A 157 -4.69 7.10 -8.70
N LEU A 158 -4.17 6.55 -7.60
CA LEU A 158 -2.78 6.07 -7.50
C LEU A 158 -2.54 4.77 -8.30
N GLY A 159 -3.61 4.08 -8.70
CA GLY A 159 -3.58 2.82 -9.42
C GLY A 159 -3.49 1.59 -8.52
N LEU A 160 -3.83 1.69 -7.23
CA LEU A 160 -3.82 0.54 -6.31
C LEU A 160 -4.97 -0.43 -6.58
N LEU A 161 -6.00 0.00 -7.30
CA LEU A 161 -7.14 -0.84 -7.70
C LEU A 161 -7.07 -1.28 -9.18
N GLU A 162 -5.97 -1.01 -9.85
CA GLU A 162 -5.75 -1.40 -11.25
C GLU A 162 -5.17 -2.81 -11.33
N ASP A 163 -5.35 -3.44 -12.49
CA ASP A 163 -4.77 -4.76 -12.79
C ASP A 163 -3.30 -4.63 -13.25
N ILE A 164 -2.51 -3.89 -12.49
CA ILE A 164 -1.07 -3.70 -12.70
C ILE A 164 -0.29 -4.74 -11.93
N HIS A 165 0.68 -5.36 -12.58
CA HIS A 165 1.59 -6.33 -12.00
C HIS A 165 2.36 -5.75 -10.79
N VAL A 166 2.32 -6.48 -9.67
CA VAL A 166 3.05 -6.15 -8.45
C VAL A 166 4.46 -6.73 -8.54
N ILE A 167 5.47 -5.87 -8.39
CA ILE A 167 6.84 -6.31 -8.13
C ILE A 167 6.96 -6.63 -6.64
N LYS A 168 7.05 -7.92 -6.32
CA LYS A 168 7.04 -8.46 -4.96
C LYS A 168 8.35 -8.16 -4.22
N MET A 169 8.28 -7.34 -3.16
CA MET A 169 9.46 -6.90 -2.39
C MET A 169 9.44 -7.41 -0.94
N ASN A 170 8.91 -8.61 -0.69
CA ASN A 170 8.79 -9.29 0.61
C ASN A 170 7.81 -8.65 1.60
N THR A 171 7.84 -7.33 1.78
CA THR A 171 6.97 -6.59 2.71
C THR A 171 6.00 -5.67 1.95
N PRO A 172 4.82 -5.36 2.54
CA PRO A 172 3.92 -4.36 1.97
C PRO A 172 4.59 -2.99 1.81
N LEU A 173 5.36 -2.55 2.80
CA LEU A 173 6.04 -1.26 2.76
C LEU A 173 7.04 -1.16 1.60
N ASP A 174 7.89 -2.17 1.41
CA ASP A 174 8.91 -2.15 0.35
C ASP A 174 8.25 -2.26 -1.03
N THR A 175 7.18 -3.05 -1.14
CA THR A 175 6.41 -3.22 -2.38
C THR A 175 5.73 -1.92 -2.77
N LEU A 176 5.07 -1.26 -1.81
CA LEU A 176 4.46 0.05 -2.03
C LEU A 176 5.52 1.10 -2.38
N SER A 177 6.65 1.12 -1.67
CA SER A 177 7.73 2.09 -1.93
C SER A 177 8.27 1.94 -3.35
N HIS A 178 8.51 0.70 -3.79
CA HIS A 178 8.90 0.42 -5.16
C HIS A 178 7.83 0.89 -6.16
N PHE A 179 6.56 0.56 -5.93
CA PHE A 179 5.45 0.98 -6.81
C PHE A 179 5.35 2.51 -6.94
N LEU A 180 5.35 3.24 -5.82
CA LEU A 180 5.25 4.71 -5.82
C LEU A 180 6.47 5.36 -6.47
N SER A 181 7.68 4.77 -6.31
CA SER A 181 8.89 5.30 -6.95
C SER A 181 8.81 5.33 -8.48
N LYS A 182 7.99 4.44 -9.08
CA LYS A 182 7.78 4.38 -10.52
C LYS A 182 6.58 5.20 -10.98
N ARG A 183 5.55 5.32 -10.13
CA ARG A 183 4.29 6.01 -10.48
C ARG A 183 4.35 7.52 -10.26
N LEU A 184 5.09 7.97 -9.24
CA LEU A 184 5.16 9.37 -8.83
C LEU A 184 6.56 9.98 -9.07
N ALA A 185 7.36 9.37 -9.95
CA ALA A 185 8.62 9.95 -10.38
C ALA A 185 8.35 11.24 -11.16
N MET A 186 9.25 12.22 -11.01
CA MET A 186 9.24 13.36 -11.92
C MET A 186 9.64 12.88 -13.31
N GLY A 187 8.90 13.32 -14.34
CA GLY A 187 9.27 13.06 -15.72
C GLY A 187 10.64 13.65 -16.05
N GLU A 188 11.30 13.08 -17.06
CA GLU A 188 12.42 13.75 -17.71
C GLU A 188 11.87 14.99 -18.43
N GLU A 189 12.48 16.15 -18.21
CA GLU A 189 12.12 17.43 -18.87
C GLU A 189 12.43 17.41 -20.37
#